data_AF-A0A838H105-F1
#
_entry.id   AF-A0A838H105-F1
#
_cell.length_a   1.000
_cell.length_b   1.000
_cell.length_c   1.000
_cell.angle_alpha   90.00
_cell.angle_beta   90.00
_cell.angle_gamma   90.00
#
_symmetry.space_group_name_H-M   'P 1'
#
loop_
_entity.id
_entity.type
_entity.pdbx_description
1 polymer ?
#
loop_
_entity_poly.entity_id
_entity_poly.type
_entity_poly.pdbx_seq_one_letter_code
_entity_poly.pdbx_strand_id
1 'polypeptide(L)' 'GFCTPGLIVAVHDLLDRVPDAGELAVREAISGNLCRCTGYGRILQAVKDVQRRRAGKP' A
#
# COMPACT_ATOMS: atom_id res chain seq x y z
N GLY A 1 0.12 -8.45 -13.43
CA GLY A 1 -0.25 -7.46 -12.39
C GLY A 1 -0.72 -6.17 -13.02
N PHE A 2 -1.89 -6.20 -13.67
CA PHE A 2 -2.42 -5.03 -14.39
C PHE A 2 -2.68 -3.84 -13.44
N CYS A 3 -3.22 -4.10 -12.25
CA CYS A 3 -3.48 -3.07 -11.24
C CYS A 3 -2.22 -2.65 -10.46
N THR A 4 -1.09 -3.35 -10.63
CA THR A 4 0.12 -3.15 -9.81
C THR A 4 0.72 -1.74 -9.95
N PRO A 5 0.84 -1.15 -11.15
CA PRO A 5 1.38 0.21 -11.29
C PRO A 5 0.56 1.26 -10.52
N GLY A 6 -0.78 1.23 -10.66
CA GLY A 6 -1.66 2.17 -9.97
C GLY A 6 -1.60 2.04 -8.44
N LEU A 7 -1.52 0.81 -7.93
CA LEU A 7 -1.34 0.53 -6.50
C LEU A 7 -0.01 1.08 -5.97
N ILE A 8 1.08 0.89 -6.71
CA ILE A 8 2.41 1.37 -6.30
C ILE A 8 2.39 2.90 -6.16
N VAL A 9 1.86 3.60 -7.16
CA VAL A 9 1.82 5.07 -7.14
C VAL A 9 0.95 5.57 -5.98
N ALA A 10 -0.24 5.01 -5.78
CA ALA A 10 -1.15 5.41 -4.70
C ALA A 10 -0.54 5.18 -3.30
N VAL A 11 0.10 4.02 -3.08
CA VAL A 11 0.76 3.71 -1.81
C VAL A 11 2.00 4.57 -1.60
N HIS A 12 2.78 4.82 -2.66
CA HIS A 12 3.96 5.66 -2.58
C HIS A 12 3.61 7.09 -2.14
N ASP A 13 2.63 7.70 -2.80
CA ASP A 13 2.13 9.03 -2.45
C ASP A 13 1.59 9.09 -1.00
N LEU A 14 0.85 8.06 -0.56
CA LEU A 14 0.37 7.98 0.81
C LEU A 14 1.54 7.94 1.81
N LEU A 15 2.51 7.05 1.62
CA LEU A 15 3.59 6.83 2.59
C LEU A 15 4.64 7.95 2.57
N ASP A 16 4.70 8.76 1.51
CA ASP A 16 5.54 9.96 1.48
C ASP A 16 4.92 11.09 2.34
N ARG A 17 3.58 11.16 2.42
CA ARG A 17 2.86 12.14 3.24
C ARG A 17 2.64 11.67 4.68
N VAL A 18 2.34 10.39 4.87
CA VAL A 18 2.03 9.77 6.17
C VAL A 18 2.78 8.42 6.27
N PRO A 19 4.06 8.43 6.69
CA PRO A 19 4.92 7.24 6.66
C PRO A 19 4.41 6.05 7.49
N ASP A 20 3.69 6.30 8.57
CA ASP A 20 3.13 5.33 9.50
C ASP A 20 1.61 5.13 9.33
N ALA A 21 1.07 5.47 8.15
CA ALA A 21 -0.35 5.34 7.84
C ALA A 21 -0.94 4.00 8.30
N GLY A 22 -2.04 4.07 9.05
CA GLY A 22 -2.77 2.88 9.51
C GLY A 22 -3.47 2.14 8.36
N GLU A 23 -3.91 0.91 8.62
CA GLU A 23 -4.48 0.05 7.58
C GLU A 23 -5.73 0.67 6.90
N LEU A 24 -6.56 1.41 7.64
CA LEU A 24 -7.74 2.09 7.08
C LEU A 24 -7.34 3.13 6.02
N ALA A 25 -6.35 3.98 6.34
CA ALA A 25 -5.84 4.98 5.40
C ALA A 25 -5.24 4.34 4.14
N VAL A 26 -4.55 3.20 4.29
CA VAL A 26 -4.03 2.43 3.15
C VAL A 26 -5.17 1.92 2.27
N ARG A 27 -6.25 1.39 2.86
CA ARG A 27 -7.43 0.90 2.13
C ARG A 27 -8.13 2.01 1.37
N GLU A 28 -8.27 3.18 1.99
CA GLU A 28 -8.86 4.35 1.35
C GLU A 28 -8.01 4.84 0.17
N ALA A 29 -6.69 4.94 0.36
CA ALA A 29 -5.76 5.37 -0.70
C ALA A 29 -5.79 4.45 -1.93
N ILE A 30 -6.01 3.15 -1.75
CA ILE A 30 -6.07 2.18 -2.86
C ILE A 30 -7.49 1.87 -3.33
N SER A 31 -8.53 2.50 -2.77
CA SER A 31 -9.94 2.18 -3.07
C SER A 31 -10.31 2.38 -4.54
N GLY A 32 -9.66 3.31 -5.24
CA GLY A 32 -9.80 3.52 -6.69
C GLY A 32 -9.04 2.52 -7.56
N ASN A 33 -8.22 1.64 -6.98
CA ASN A 33 -7.39 0.68 -7.70
C ASN A 33 -7.97 -0.74 -7.60
N LEU A 34 -8.83 -1.12 -8.55
CA LEU A 34 -9.47 -2.44 -8.54
C LEU A 34 -8.47 -3.58 -8.73
N CYS A 35 -8.44 -4.50 -7.77
CA CYS A 35 -7.61 -5.70 -7.85
C CYS A 35 -8.47 -6.96 -7.97
N ARG A 36 -8.33 -7.70 -9.09
CA ARG A 36 -9.04 -8.96 -9.31
C ARG A 36 -8.27 -10.20 -8.84
N CYS A 37 -6.94 -10.13 -8.76
CA CYS A 37 -6.11 -11.31 -8.53
C CYS A 37 -5.84 -11.61 -7.06
N THR A 38 -5.63 -10.58 -6.21
CA THR A 38 -5.14 -10.78 -4.83
C THR A 38 -6.18 -10.49 -3.76
N GLY A 39 -7.32 -9.88 -4.13
CA GLY A 39 -8.34 -9.45 -3.16
C GLY A 39 -7.79 -8.49 -2.09
N TYR A 40 -6.76 -7.69 -2.43
CA TYR A 40 -6.09 -6.71 -1.57
C TYR A 40 -5.22 -7.26 -0.42
N GLY A 41 -5.43 -8.50 0.04
CA GLY A 41 -4.71 -9.04 1.20
C GLY A 41 -3.18 -8.99 1.06
N ARG A 42 -2.64 -9.47 -0.06
CA ARG A 42 -1.18 -9.44 -0.32
C ARG A 42 -0.64 -8.02 -0.53
N ILE A 43 -1.46 -7.09 -0.98
CA ILE A 43 -1.08 -5.68 -1.15
C ILE A 43 -0.90 -5.05 0.23
N LEU A 44 -1.86 -5.23 1.13
CA LEU A 44 -1.79 -4.68 2.49
C LEU A 44 -0.57 -5.21 3.26
N GLN A 45 -0.22 -6.49 3.08
CA GLN A 45 1.02 -7.04 3.67
C GLN A 45 2.27 -6.39 3.08
N ALA A 46 2.32 -6.19 1.76
CA ALA A 46 3.44 -5.52 1.12
C ALA A 46 3.62 -4.07 1.60
N VAL A 47 2.52 -3.33 1.84
CA VAL A 47 2.59 -1.98 2.42
C VAL A 47 3.21 -2.01 3.82
N LYS A 48 2.77 -2.94 4.68
CA LYS A 48 3.35 -3.10 6.03
C LYS A 48 4.85 -3.43 5.96
N ASP A 49 5.26 -4.26 5.01
CA ASP A 49 6.68 -4.57 4.80
C ASP A 49 7.49 -3.33 4.38
N VAL A 50 6.95 -2.50 3.49
CA VAL A 50 7.59 -1.23 3.09
C VAL A 50 7.69 -0.27 4.26
N GLN A 51 6.65 -0.14 5.09
CA GLN A 51 6.67 0.71 6.29
C GLN A 51 7.76 0.26 7.28
N ARG A 52 7.91 -1.05 7.52
CA ARG A 52 9.00 -1.57 8.37
C ARG A 52 10.37 -1.19 7.81
N ARG A 53 10.59 -1.41 6.51
CA ARG A 53 11.84 -1.06 5.82
C ARG A 53 12.15 0.43 5.89
N ARG A 54 11.16 1.30 5.66
CA ARG A 54 11.32 2.77 5.77
C ARG A 54 11.64 3.22 7.19
N ALA A 55 11.09 2.54 8.20
CA ALA A 55 11.37 2.82 9.61
C ALA A 55 12.70 2.24 10.12
N GLY A 56 13.50 1.60 9.26
CA GLY A 56 14.73 0.91 9.68
C GLY A 56 14.48 -0.29 10.60
N LYS A 57 13.25 -0.82 10.63
CA LYS A 57 12.87 -1.98 11.43
C LYS A 57 13.06 -3.26 10.60
N PRO A 58 13.59 -4.34 11.20
CA PRO A 58 13.81 -5.61 10.50
C PRO A 58 12.52 -6.24 9.94
#